data_AF-A0AB36IG31-F1
#
_entry.id   AF-A0AB36IG31-F1
#
_cell.length_a   1.000
_cell.length_b   1.000
_cell.length_c   1.000
_cell.angle_alpha   90.00
_cell.angle_beta   90.00
_cell.angle_gamma   90.00
#
_symmetry.space_group_name_H-M   'P 1'
#
loop_
_entity.id
_entity.type
_entity.pdbx_description
1 polymer ?
#
loop_
_entity_poly.entity_id
_entity_poly.type
_entity_poly.pdbx_seq_one_letter_code
_entity_poly.pdbx_strand_id
1 'polypeptide(L)'
;MMSRSHKRFSVFEAWEAIFTVAVVLVTGFFILWFIIFFVEMTTTAHFSISLYNVFSFLPGVESVGEIAPGSDGGFDPSALAVISVFIIVVGAITFFGVWSYVQKRQQRRYEIEKAYEKEQKRRVEAKRKADKEREDAERKARDDRHYAEKREEERLENIKRLKEGISSNNRVLVDTDNRLVALVNEMNEHRQALNKHFDAPAYGPFWDEVEEVSDLAERVLWCFAHIHELHSTIESKRSELSELESPLALLDPTLTVIKTPDRDAEARSATNTMIQVSKIVYEAQRDPTFAMIAEQRRGANQISSAVRGLYSHTTDLRDKLENVSTKLQDHQKSLKELKEKKRGY
;
A
#
# COMPACT_ATOMS: atom_id res chain seq x y z
N MET A 1 32.30 25.33 8.63
CA MET A 1 33.67 25.39 8.05
C MET A 1 33.62 26.00 6.64
N MET A 2 33.45 27.32 6.56
CA MET A 2 33.53 28.08 5.31
C MET A 2 34.02 29.49 5.69
N SER A 3 35.33 29.73 5.68
CA SER A 3 35.92 31.09 5.70
C SER A 3 37.46 31.03 5.64
N ARG A 4 38.03 30.44 4.58
CA ARG A 4 39.48 30.57 4.33
C ARG A 4 39.86 30.77 2.86
N SER A 5 38.94 30.68 1.89
CA SER A 5 39.27 30.84 0.47
C SER A 5 39.25 32.30 -0.04
N HIS A 6 38.65 33.26 0.66
CA HIS A 6 38.60 34.65 0.19
C HIS A 6 39.88 35.48 0.46
N LYS A 7 40.79 35.03 1.33
CA LYS A 7 42.01 35.81 1.65
C LYS A 7 43.19 35.61 0.69
N ARG A 8 43.20 34.55 -0.14
CA ARG A 8 44.29 34.33 -1.11
C ARG A 8 44.05 34.99 -2.47
N PHE A 9 42.81 35.41 -2.74
CA PHE A 9 42.46 36.06 -4.00
C PHE A 9 42.90 37.54 -4.04
N SER A 10 42.84 38.25 -2.91
CA SER A 10 43.17 39.69 -2.87
C SER A 10 44.65 40.00 -3.04
N VAL A 11 45.55 39.11 -2.60
CA VAL A 11 47.01 39.31 -2.78
C VAL A 11 47.38 39.18 -4.26
N PHE A 12 46.74 38.26 -4.98
CA PHE A 12 47.02 38.06 -6.40
C PHE A 12 46.43 39.19 -7.25
N GLU A 13 45.23 39.67 -6.92
CA GLU A 13 44.63 40.85 -7.57
C GLU A 13 45.43 42.13 -7.30
N ALA A 14 45.99 42.29 -6.09
CA ALA A 14 46.88 43.41 -5.77
C ALA A 14 48.18 43.39 -6.60
N TRP A 15 48.79 42.22 -6.80
CA TRP A 15 49.96 42.07 -7.66
C TRP A 15 49.64 42.29 -9.15
N GLU A 16 48.47 41.86 -9.63
CA GLU A 16 48.02 42.16 -11.00
C GLU A 16 47.77 43.66 -11.21
N ALA A 17 47.19 44.37 -10.23
CA ALA A 17 47.00 45.81 -10.29
C ALA A 17 48.33 46.55 -10.33
N ILE A 18 49.30 46.17 -9.49
CA ILE A 18 50.65 46.74 -9.47
C ILE A 18 51.37 46.49 -10.80
N PHE A 19 51.28 45.28 -11.35
CA PHE A 19 51.91 44.95 -12.63
C PHE A 19 51.29 45.72 -13.79
N THR A 20 49.96 45.88 -13.80
CA THR A 20 49.26 46.66 -14.83
C THR A 20 49.64 48.13 -14.77
N VAL A 21 49.71 48.71 -13.56
CA VAL A 21 50.18 50.09 -13.35
C VAL A 21 51.64 50.24 -13.79
N ALA A 22 52.50 49.28 -13.47
CA ALA A 22 53.90 49.29 -13.90
C ALA A 22 54.05 49.24 -15.43
N VAL A 23 53.28 48.40 -16.11
CA VAL A 23 53.27 48.33 -17.58
C VAL A 23 52.78 49.64 -18.19
N VAL A 24 51.70 50.23 -17.67
CA VAL A 24 51.19 51.52 -18.16
C VAL A 24 52.20 52.65 -17.94
N LEU A 25 52.87 52.69 -16.79
CA LEU A 25 53.91 53.68 -16.50
C LEU A 25 55.15 53.54 -17.38
N VAL A 26 55.62 52.31 -17.59
CA VAL A 26 56.76 52.04 -18.49
C VAL A 26 56.40 52.42 -19.92
N THR A 27 55.22 52.03 -20.39
CA THR A 27 54.77 52.36 -21.76
C THR A 27 54.57 53.87 -21.93
N GLY A 28 53.98 54.56 -20.95
CA GLY A 28 53.83 56.01 -20.94
C GLY A 28 55.16 56.75 -20.89
N PHE A 29 56.14 56.25 -20.12
CA PHE A 29 57.49 56.78 -20.09
C PHE A 29 58.19 56.67 -21.44
N PHE A 30 58.07 55.53 -22.12
CA PHE A 30 58.62 55.35 -23.47
C PHE A 30 57.97 56.28 -24.50
N ILE A 31 56.65 56.49 -24.43
CA ILE A 31 55.95 57.44 -25.32
C ILE A 31 56.41 58.88 -25.05
N LEU A 32 56.51 59.28 -23.79
CA LEU A 32 56.97 60.62 -23.42
C LEU A 32 58.42 60.87 -23.85
N TRP A 33 59.29 59.89 -23.62
CA TRP A 33 60.68 59.92 -24.07
C TRP A 33 60.78 60.02 -25.59
N PHE A 34 59.94 59.27 -26.33
CA PHE A 34 59.87 59.35 -27.79
C PHE A 34 59.40 60.72 -28.28
N ILE A 35 58.39 61.33 -27.63
CA ILE A 35 57.92 62.68 -27.96
C ILE A 35 59.02 63.72 -27.70
N ILE A 36 59.70 63.66 -26.56
CA ILE A 36 60.80 64.58 -26.21
C ILE A 36 61.93 64.46 -27.24
N PHE A 37 62.34 63.23 -27.56
CA PHE A 37 63.37 62.95 -28.56
C PHE A 37 62.97 63.49 -29.95
N PHE A 38 61.70 63.37 -30.33
CA PHE A 38 61.19 63.87 -31.61
C PHE A 38 61.11 65.41 -31.66
N VAL A 39 60.73 66.04 -30.54
CA VAL A 39 60.74 67.51 -30.40
C VAL A 39 62.16 68.05 -30.47
N GLU A 40 63.12 67.39 -29.81
CA GLU A 40 64.52 67.81 -29.78
C GLU A 40 65.19 67.70 -31.17
N MET A 41 64.90 66.61 -31.90
CA MET A 41 65.29 66.42 -33.31
C MET A 41 64.69 67.46 -34.27
N THR A 42 63.47 67.94 -34.01
CA THR A 42 62.84 68.97 -34.85
C THR A 42 63.32 70.39 -34.53
N THR A 43 63.74 70.67 -33.29
CA THR A 43 64.27 71.99 -32.90
C THR A 43 65.75 72.24 -33.26
N THR A 44 66.56 71.20 -33.48
CA THR A 44 68.00 71.34 -33.81
C THR A 44 68.33 71.23 -35.30
N ALA A 45 67.32 71.06 -36.16
CA ALA A 45 67.48 70.96 -37.60
C ALA A 45 66.76 72.10 -38.35
N HIS A 46 67.32 73.31 -38.34
CA HIS A 46 67.15 74.25 -39.46
C HIS A 46 68.04 73.80 -40.62
N PHE A 47 67.70 72.68 -41.23
CA PHE A 47 68.21 72.26 -42.53
C PHE A 47 67.04 71.67 -43.32
N SER A 48 66.73 72.33 -44.43
CA SER A 48 65.74 71.93 -45.41
C SER A 48 66.00 70.51 -45.92
N ILE A 49 65.33 69.53 -45.33
CA ILE A 49 65.17 68.20 -45.93
C ILE A 49 63.82 68.20 -46.64
N SER A 50 63.93 68.45 -47.94
CA SER A 50 62.92 68.14 -48.95
C SER A 50 62.33 66.75 -48.73
N LEU A 51 61.00 66.66 -48.81
CA LEU A 51 60.22 65.42 -48.92
C LEU A 51 60.62 64.64 -50.18
N TYR A 52 61.74 63.92 -50.12
CA TYR A 52 62.12 62.91 -51.09
C TYR A 52 62.58 61.65 -50.35
N ASN A 53 61.95 60.52 -50.67
CA ASN A 53 62.21 59.15 -50.20
C ASN A 53 61.45 58.64 -48.97
N VAL A 54 60.12 58.84 -48.92
CA VAL A 54 59.20 57.95 -48.19
C VAL A 54 58.66 56.79 -49.06
N PHE A 55 59.00 56.72 -50.36
CA PHE A 55 58.58 55.59 -51.19
C PHE A 55 59.60 55.29 -52.28
N SER A 56 60.52 54.36 -52.03
CA SER A 56 61.12 53.49 -53.07
C SER A 56 62.24 52.61 -52.51
N PHE A 57 61.89 51.38 -52.13
CA PHE A 57 62.81 50.24 -52.21
C PHE A 57 62.03 48.99 -52.67
N LEU A 58 61.81 48.95 -53.98
CA LEU A 58 62.27 47.87 -54.86
C LEU A 58 62.98 48.57 -56.06
N PRO A 59 63.97 47.92 -56.69
CA PRO A 59 65.22 48.57 -57.07
C PRO A 59 65.26 49.09 -58.51
N GLY A 60 66.11 50.09 -58.76
CA GLY A 60 66.70 50.32 -60.07
C GLY A 60 66.95 51.78 -60.42
N VAL A 61 68.18 52.05 -60.87
CA VAL A 61 68.65 53.15 -61.73
C VAL A 61 69.47 54.26 -61.04
N GLU A 62 70.69 54.37 -61.57
CA GLU A 62 71.83 55.20 -61.24
C GLU A 62 71.69 56.65 -61.73
N SER A 63 72.34 57.60 -61.03
CA SER A 63 73.57 58.25 -61.49
C SER A 63 73.70 59.74 -61.08
N VAL A 64 74.88 60.03 -60.48
CA VAL A 64 75.79 61.18 -60.69
C VAL A 64 75.36 62.60 -60.29
N GLY A 65 76.20 63.24 -59.46
CA GLY A 65 76.32 64.69 -59.37
C GLY A 65 76.97 65.19 -58.08
N GLU A 66 78.29 65.43 -58.12
CA GLU A 66 79.08 66.13 -57.09
C GLU A 66 78.54 67.52 -56.71
N ILE A 67 78.83 67.97 -55.48
CA ILE A 67 79.56 69.22 -55.13
C ILE A 67 79.62 69.31 -53.59
N ALA A 68 80.84 69.31 -53.05
CA ALA A 68 81.22 69.81 -51.71
C ALA A 68 81.64 71.31 -51.85
N PRO A 69 81.95 72.10 -50.80
CA PRO A 69 82.22 71.72 -49.41
C PRO A 69 81.69 72.67 -48.30
N GLY A 70 81.79 72.23 -47.04
CA GLY A 70 82.20 73.13 -45.95
C GLY A 70 81.46 73.01 -44.60
N SER A 71 82.25 72.60 -43.59
CA SER A 71 82.21 72.92 -42.15
C SER A 71 81.29 72.17 -41.17
N ASP A 72 81.92 71.21 -40.49
CA ASP A 72 82.02 70.98 -39.04
C ASP A 72 80.76 70.74 -38.16
N GLY A 73 80.62 69.48 -37.71
CA GLY A 73 79.83 69.08 -36.53
C GLY A 73 79.27 67.65 -36.61
N GLY A 74 80.00 66.64 -36.14
CA GLY A 74 79.64 65.23 -36.26
C GLY A 74 78.52 64.73 -35.33
N PHE A 75 77.62 63.88 -35.85
CA PHE A 75 76.74 62.96 -35.12
C PHE A 75 76.48 61.71 -35.98
N ASP A 76 76.64 60.51 -35.41
CA ASP A 76 76.79 59.23 -36.15
C ASP A 76 75.44 58.48 -36.33
N PRO A 77 74.89 58.32 -37.56
CA PRO A 77 73.51 57.83 -37.79
C PRO A 77 73.30 56.31 -37.65
N SER A 78 74.35 55.52 -37.44
CA SER A 78 74.28 54.05 -37.34
C SER A 78 73.76 53.53 -35.99
N ALA A 79 73.86 54.31 -34.92
CA ALA A 79 73.44 53.92 -33.57
C ALA A 79 71.91 53.91 -33.39
N LEU A 80 71.17 54.76 -34.11
CA LEU A 80 69.70 54.89 -33.97
C LEU A 80 68.94 53.70 -34.59
N ALA A 81 69.45 53.11 -35.66
CA ALA A 81 68.81 51.97 -36.32
C ALA A 81 68.79 50.71 -35.42
N VAL A 82 69.87 50.45 -34.69
CA VAL A 82 69.99 49.28 -33.79
C VAL A 82 69.01 49.38 -32.62
N ILE A 83 68.84 50.58 -32.06
CA ILE A 83 67.92 50.84 -30.94
C ILE A 83 66.46 50.58 -31.37
N SER A 84 66.08 50.96 -32.59
CA SER A 84 64.72 50.79 -33.10
C SER A 84 64.32 49.31 -33.28
N VAL A 85 65.21 48.47 -33.82
CA VAL A 85 64.96 47.02 -33.98
C VAL A 85 64.83 46.34 -32.63
N PHE A 86 65.66 46.73 -31.65
CA PHE A 86 65.62 46.15 -30.30
C PHE A 86 64.27 46.43 -29.62
N ILE A 87 63.73 47.64 -29.76
CA ILE A 87 62.42 48.01 -29.20
C ILE A 87 61.28 47.18 -29.83
N ILE A 88 61.31 46.96 -31.15
CA ILE A 88 60.28 46.16 -31.84
C ILE A 88 60.32 44.70 -31.39
N VAL A 89 61.51 44.11 -31.26
CA VAL A 89 61.68 42.71 -30.82
C VAL A 89 61.23 42.53 -29.37
N VAL A 90 61.61 43.44 -28.48
CA VAL A 90 61.17 43.42 -27.08
C VAL A 90 59.66 43.64 -26.97
N GLY A 91 59.09 44.52 -27.78
CA GLY A 91 57.64 44.73 -27.89
C GLY A 91 56.88 43.49 -28.35
N ALA A 92 57.38 42.77 -29.36
CA ALA A 92 56.74 41.55 -29.85
C ALA A 92 56.79 40.40 -28.84
N ILE A 93 57.93 40.22 -28.15
CA ILE A 93 58.10 39.17 -27.12
C ILE A 93 57.17 39.43 -25.93
N THR A 94 57.09 40.68 -25.46
CA THR A 94 56.20 41.05 -24.36
C THR A 94 54.73 40.89 -24.75
N PHE A 95 54.33 41.29 -25.96
CA PHE A 95 52.97 41.10 -26.47
C PHE A 95 52.59 39.62 -26.55
N PHE A 96 53.44 38.77 -27.14
CA PHE A 96 53.18 37.32 -27.22
C PHE A 96 53.15 36.65 -25.85
N GLY A 97 54.02 37.06 -24.92
CA GLY A 97 54.02 36.58 -23.54
C GLY A 97 52.71 36.90 -22.82
N VAL A 98 52.22 38.14 -22.93
CA VAL A 98 50.95 38.58 -22.34
C VAL A 98 49.77 37.88 -23.02
N TRP A 99 49.77 37.78 -24.35
CA TRP A 99 48.71 37.10 -25.11
C TRP A 99 48.57 35.63 -24.74
N SER A 100 49.68 34.90 -24.67
CA SER A 100 49.72 33.48 -24.27
C SER A 100 49.22 33.28 -22.82
N TYR A 101 49.59 34.20 -21.92
CA TYR A 101 49.11 34.20 -20.54
C TYR A 101 47.59 34.41 -20.46
N VAL A 102 47.04 35.36 -21.22
CA VAL A 102 45.59 35.66 -21.27
C VAL A 102 44.80 34.47 -21.82
N GLN A 103 45.25 33.83 -22.91
CA GLN A 103 44.57 32.64 -23.45
C GLN A 103 44.54 31.49 -22.44
N LYS A 104 45.68 31.21 -21.78
CA LYS A 104 45.77 30.15 -20.76
C LYS A 104 44.93 30.46 -19.51
N ARG A 105 44.65 31.74 -19.25
CA ARG A 105 43.72 32.17 -18.18
C ARG A 105 42.27 31.95 -18.58
N GLN A 106 41.90 32.23 -19.83
CA GLN A 106 40.53 31.98 -20.31
C GLN A 106 40.19 30.50 -20.37
N GLN A 107 41.10 29.64 -20.86
CA GLN A 107 40.89 28.19 -20.85
C GLN A 107 40.71 27.64 -19.42
N ARG A 108 41.55 28.07 -18.47
CA ARG A 108 41.43 27.66 -17.07
C ARG A 108 40.11 28.11 -16.43
N ARG A 109 39.63 29.32 -16.75
CA ARG A 109 38.32 29.79 -16.26
C ARG A 109 37.17 28.93 -16.80
N TYR A 110 37.20 28.61 -18.09
CA TYR A 110 36.20 27.75 -18.72
C TYR A 110 36.19 26.32 -18.15
N GLU A 111 37.37 25.72 -17.92
CA GLU A 111 37.48 24.39 -17.30
C GLU A 111 36.97 24.36 -15.85
N ILE A 112 37.27 25.40 -15.07
CA ILE A 112 36.79 25.54 -13.69
C ILE A 112 35.27 25.70 -13.66
N GLU A 113 34.71 26.53 -14.53
CA GLU A 113 33.27 26.77 -14.62
C GLU A 113 32.52 25.49 -15.04
N LYS A 114 33.02 24.76 -16.04
CA LYS A 114 32.46 23.48 -16.47
C LYS A 114 32.56 22.39 -15.40
N ALA A 115 33.65 22.37 -14.63
CA ALA A 115 33.80 21.47 -13.48
C ALA A 115 32.81 21.81 -12.37
N TYR A 116 32.63 23.11 -12.07
CA TYR A 116 31.68 23.59 -11.08
C TYR A 116 30.22 23.29 -11.47
N GLU A 117 29.85 23.51 -12.73
CA GLU A 117 28.52 23.15 -13.26
C GLU A 117 28.26 21.64 -13.19
N LYS A 118 29.25 20.82 -13.54
CA LYS A 118 29.13 19.36 -13.46
C LYS A 118 28.97 18.89 -12.01
N GLU A 119 29.67 19.53 -11.07
CA GLU A 119 29.53 19.23 -9.65
C GLU A 119 28.18 19.69 -9.09
N GLN A 120 27.72 20.88 -9.48
CA GLN A 120 26.38 21.40 -9.17
C GLN A 120 25.27 20.45 -9.68
N LYS A 121 25.33 20.04 -10.96
CA LYS A 121 24.38 19.09 -11.55
C LYS A 121 24.38 17.75 -10.82
N ARG A 122 25.56 17.20 -10.50
CA ARG A 122 25.69 15.97 -9.71
C ARG A 122 25.09 16.12 -8.31
N ARG A 123 25.28 17.26 -7.64
CA ARG A 123 24.67 17.53 -6.33
C ARG A 123 23.15 17.65 -6.41
N VAL A 124 22.62 18.28 -7.46
CA VAL A 124 21.18 18.40 -7.69
C VAL A 124 20.56 17.04 -8.03
N GLU A 125 21.20 16.24 -8.90
CA GLU A 125 20.75 14.88 -9.23
C GLU A 125 20.84 13.95 -8.02
N ALA A 126 21.90 14.04 -7.23
CA ALA A 126 22.04 13.27 -5.98
C ALA A 126 20.98 13.66 -4.95
N LYS A 127 20.67 14.96 -4.81
CA LYS A 127 19.57 15.43 -3.96
C LYS A 127 18.22 14.91 -4.44
N ARG A 128 17.90 15.05 -5.74
CA ARG A 128 16.66 14.52 -6.33
C ARG A 128 16.51 13.01 -6.13
N LYS A 129 17.61 12.26 -6.27
CA LYS A 129 17.61 10.82 -6.03
C LYS A 129 17.39 10.49 -4.56
N ALA A 130 18.06 11.18 -3.64
CA ALA A 130 17.87 11.01 -2.21
C ALA A 130 16.46 11.40 -1.75
N ASP A 131 15.89 12.48 -2.30
CA ASP A 131 14.53 12.92 -2.02
C ASP A 131 13.52 11.90 -2.53
N LYS A 132 13.72 11.34 -3.73
CA LYS A 132 12.87 10.28 -4.28
C LYS A 132 12.94 8.99 -3.46
N GLU A 133 14.14 8.55 -3.06
CA GLU A 133 14.31 7.38 -2.19
C GLU A 133 13.65 7.58 -0.83
N ARG A 134 13.71 8.81 -0.29
CA ARG A 134 13.01 9.18 0.94
C ARG A 134 11.49 9.18 0.76
N GLU A 135 10.97 9.74 -0.32
CA GLU A 135 9.53 9.71 -0.62
C GLU A 135 9.02 8.28 -0.80
N ASP A 136 9.77 7.43 -1.52
CA ASP A 136 9.42 6.02 -1.73
C ASP A 136 9.47 5.23 -0.40
N ALA A 137 10.45 5.50 0.46
CA ALA A 137 10.53 4.93 1.81
C ALA A 137 9.37 5.41 2.72
N GLU A 138 9.00 6.69 2.65
CA GLU A 138 7.87 7.25 3.40
C GLU A 138 6.52 6.74 2.89
N ARG A 139 6.37 6.48 1.59
CA ARG A 139 5.18 5.81 1.02
C ARG A 139 5.09 4.37 1.51
N LYS A 140 6.17 3.60 1.38
CA LYS A 140 6.21 2.22 1.88
C LYS A 140 5.92 2.15 3.38
N ALA A 141 6.50 3.05 4.18
CA ALA A 141 6.23 3.10 5.62
C ALA A 141 4.78 3.47 5.95
N ARG A 142 4.11 4.30 5.13
CA ARG A 142 2.68 4.60 5.28
C ARG A 142 1.82 3.39 4.91
N ASP A 143 2.13 2.73 3.80
CA ASP A 143 1.42 1.53 3.36
C ASP A 143 1.57 0.42 4.40
N ASP A 144 2.78 0.15 4.89
CA ASP A 144 3.06 -0.85 5.93
C ASP A 144 2.29 -0.55 7.23
N ARG A 145 2.17 0.73 7.62
CA ARG A 145 1.35 1.14 8.78
C ARG A 145 -0.14 0.91 8.53
N HIS A 146 -0.65 1.34 7.38
CA HIS A 146 -2.04 1.14 7.01
C HIS A 146 -2.41 -0.36 6.95
N TYR A 147 -1.51 -1.21 6.42
CA TYR A 147 -1.71 -2.66 6.42
C TYR A 147 -1.60 -3.30 7.81
N ALA A 148 -0.84 -2.71 8.73
CA ALA A 148 -0.79 -3.17 10.13
C ALA A 148 -2.06 -2.75 10.88
N GLU A 149 -2.52 -1.51 10.72
CA GLU A 149 -3.77 -0.99 11.29
C GLU A 149 -4.96 -1.82 10.81
N LYS A 150 -5.09 -2.05 9.50
CA LYS A 150 -6.16 -2.87 8.94
C LYS A 150 -6.16 -4.31 9.48
N ARG A 151 -4.97 -4.90 9.67
CA ARG A 151 -4.85 -6.24 10.28
C ARG A 151 -5.28 -6.25 11.74
N GLU A 152 -4.98 -5.20 12.49
CA GLU A 152 -5.42 -5.08 13.88
C GLU A 152 -6.93 -4.85 13.96
N GLU A 153 -7.52 -4.06 13.06
CA GLU A 153 -8.97 -3.89 12.95
C GLU A 153 -9.69 -5.22 12.65
N GLU A 154 -9.24 -5.97 11.64
CA GLU A 154 -9.79 -7.29 11.28
C GLU A 154 -9.69 -8.28 12.45
N ARG A 155 -8.57 -8.26 13.17
CA ARG A 155 -8.33 -9.06 14.38
C ARG A 155 -9.32 -8.69 15.49
N LEU A 156 -9.49 -7.40 15.79
CA LEU A 156 -10.43 -6.92 16.81
C LEU A 156 -11.89 -7.23 16.44
N GLU A 157 -12.25 -7.12 15.16
CA GLU A 157 -13.56 -7.50 14.66
C GLU A 157 -13.81 -9.00 14.81
N ASN A 158 -12.83 -9.85 14.47
CA ASN A 158 -12.96 -11.30 14.65
C ASN A 158 -13.11 -11.66 16.14
N ILE A 159 -12.30 -11.06 17.02
CA ILE A 159 -12.42 -11.22 18.47
C ILE A 159 -13.83 -10.87 18.94
N LYS A 160 -14.36 -9.71 18.52
CA LYS A 160 -15.71 -9.27 18.88
C LYS A 160 -16.76 -10.28 18.43
N ARG A 161 -16.70 -10.72 17.17
CA ARG A 161 -17.61 -11.71 16.59
C ARG A 161 -17.56 -13.05 17.34
N LEU A 162 -16.37 -13.50 17.71
CA LEU A 162 -16.20 -14.74 18.49
C LEU A 162 -16.82 -14.61 19.88
N LYS A 163 -16.58 -13.49 20.58
CA LYS A 163 -17.17 -13.22 21.91
C LYS A 163 -18.69 -13.18 21.85
N GLU A 164 -19.26 -12.46 20.90
CA GLU A 164 -20.72 -12.42 20.67
C GLU A 164 -21.26 -13.81 20.33
N GLY A 165 -20.55 -14.56 19.49
CA GLY A 165 -20.91 -15.92 19.12
C GLY A 165 -20.85 -16.92 20.28
N ILE A 166 -19.90 -16.77 21.21
CA ILE A 166 -19.82 -17.58 22.44
C ILE A 166 -20.97 -17.21 23.38
N SER A 167 -21.18 -15.91 23.62
CA SER A 167 -22.24 -15.42 24.50
C SER A 167 -23.63 -15.85 24.02
N SER A 168 -23.90 -15.73 22.72
CA SER A 168 -25.14 -16.19 22.10
C SER A 168 -25.33 -17.70 22.28
N ASN A 169 -24.30 -18.50 22.00
CA ASN A 169 -24.38 -19.95 22.15
C ASN A 169 -24.56 -20.37 23.62
N ASN A 170 -23.89 -19.70 24.55
CA ASN A 170 -24.07 -19.92 26.00
C ASN A 170 -25.52 -19.66 26.42
N ARG A 171 -26.17 -18.63 25.89
CA ARG A 171 -27.59 -18.35 26.17
C ARG A 171 -28.50 -19.48 25.67
N VAL A 172 -28.28 -19.95 24.44
CA VAL A 172 -29.05 -21.06 23.86
C VAL A 172 -28.79 -22.37 24.62
N LEU A 173 -27.55 -22.60 25.07
CA LEU A 173 -27.18 -23.75 25.89
C LEU A 173 -28.00 -23.80 27.19
N VAL A 174 -28.06 -22.69 27.92
CA VAL A 174 -28.84 -22.58 29.16
C VAL A 174 -30.34 -22.80 28.92
N ASP A 175 -30.89 -22.21 27.85
CA ASP A 175 -32.29 -22.40 27.50
C ASP A 175 -32.61 -23.87 27.16
N THR A 176 -31.75 -24.51 26.36
CA THR A 176 -31.90 -25.92 25.97
C THR A 176 -31.78 -26.84 27.19
N ASP A 177 -30.89 -26.53 28.12
CA ASP A 177 -30.70 -27.29 29.35
C ASP A 177 -31.90 -27.16 30.31
N ASN A 178 -32.42 -25.95 30.50
CA ASN A 178 -33.67 -25.74 31.24
C ASN A 178 -34.84 -26.51 30.61
N ARG A 179 -34.91 -26.53 29.28
CA ARG A 179 -35.92 -27.29 28.54
C ARG A 179 -35.74 -28.79 28.72
N LEU A 180 -34.52 -29.30 28.71
CA LEU A 180 -34.22 -30.71 28.99
C LEU A 180 -34.78 -31.13 30.34
N VAL A 181 -34.50 -30.36 31.40
CA VAL A 181 -35.01 -30.64 32.76
C VAL A 181 -36.54 -30.68 32.77
N ALA A 182 -37.20 -29.70 32.14
CA ALA A 182 -38.66 -29.66 32.05
C ALA A 182 -39.23 -30.89 31.34
N LEU A 183 -38.66 -31.27 30.19
CA LEU A 183 -39.08 -32.45 29.43
C LEU A 183 -38.92 -33.75 30.22
N VAL A 184 -37.81 -33.91 30.95
CA VAL A 184 -37.59 -35.10 31.77
C VAL A 184 -38.58 -35.19 32.94
N ASN A 185 -38.97 -34.05 33.51
CA ASN A 185 -40.03 -34.01 34.53
C ASN A 185 -41.39 -34.38 33.93
N GLU A 186 -41.73 -33.82 32.76
CA GLU A 186 -42.95 -34.13 32.02
C GLU A 186 -43.04 -35.62 31.67
N MET A 187 -41.94 -36.21 31.16
CA MET A 187 -41.85 -37.66 30.92
C MET A 187 -42.14 -38.47 32.20
N ASN A 188 -41.61 -38.03 33.34
CA ASN A 188 -41.84 -38.70 34.62
C ASN A 188 -43.30 -38.59 35.09
N GLU A 189 -43.97 -37.48 34.81
CA GLU A 189 -45.39 -37.28 35.10
C GLU A 189 -46.27 -38.20 34.25
N HIS A 190 -46.03 -38.24 32.93
CA HIS A 190 -46.74 -39.15 32.02
C HIS A 190 -46.50 -40.63 32.38
N ARG A 191 -45.28 -41.01 32.76
CA ARG A 191 -45.00 -42.36 33.32
C ARG A 191 -45.83 -42.66 34.57
N GLN A 192 -46.05 -41.69 35.45
CA GLN A 192 -46.90 -41.89 36.63
C GLN A 192 -48.38 -42.02 36.26
N ALA A 193 -48.86 -41.23 35.29
CA ALA A 193 -50.21 -41.34 34.75
C ALA A 193 -50.42 -42.71 34.10
N LEU A 194 -49.45 -43.18 33.31
CA LEU A 194 -49.46 -44.49 32.68
C LEU A 194 -49.69 -45.63 33.68
N ASN A 195 -48.98 -45.64 34.82
CA ASN A 195 -49.19 -46.62 35.88
C ASN A 195 -50.64 -46.59 36.40
N LYS A 196 -51.20 -45.40 36.65
CA LYS A 196 -52.58 -45.26 37.13
C LYS A 196 -53.59 -45.77 36.10
N HIS A 197 -53.37 -45.48 34.82
CA HIS A 197 -54.26 -45.93 33.74
C HIS A 197 -54.18 -47.43 33.51
N PHE A 198 -53.00 -48.03 33.70
CA PHE A 198 -52.83 -49.48 33.67
C PHE A 198 -53.59 -50.16 34.81
N ASP A 199 -53.47 -49.65 36.05
CA ASP A 199 -54.15 -50.19 37.23
C ASP A 199 -55.69 -49.99 37.18
N ALA A 200 -56.17 -48.93 36.52
CA ALA A 200 -57.58 -48.55 36.40
C ALA A 200 -58.25 -48.99 35.07
N PRO A 201 -57.75 -50.06 34.43
CA PRO A 201 -57.89 -50.39 32.99
C PRO A 201 -58.40 -49.29 32.05
N ALA A 202 -57.80 -48.10 32.08
CA ALA A 202 -58.16 -46.98 31.23
C ALA A 202 -57.44 -47.09 29.88
N TYR A 203 -57.90 -48.00 29.01
CA TYR A 203 -57.17 -48.43 27.81
C TYR A 203 -56.80 -47.32 26.82
N GLY A 204 -57.72 -46.41 26.50
CA GLY A 204 -57.47 -45.29 25.59
C GLY A 204 -56.41 -44.33 26.12
N PRO A 205 -56.65 -43.73 27.31
CA PRO A 205 -55.68 -42.87 27.99
C PRO A 205 -54.32 -43.54 28.18
N PHE A 206 -54.28 -44.83 28.51
CA PHE A 206 -53.01 -45.56 28.63
C PHE A 206 -52.15 -45.46 27.37
N TRP A 207 -52.71 -45.72 26.18
CA TRP A 207 -51.95 -45.65 24.94
C TRP A 207 -51.62 -44.21 24.52
N ASP A 208 -52.46 -43.24 24.86
CA ASP A 208 -52.16 -41.82 24.66
C ASP A 208 -50.90 -41.43 25.46
N GLU A 209 -50.80 -41.87 26.71
CA GLU A 209 -49.62 -41.65 27.57
C GLU A 209 -48.36 -42.35 27.03
N VAL A 210 -48.47 -43.56 26.44
CA VAL A 210 -47.33 -44.24 25.80
C VAL A 210 -46.79 -43.44 24.62
N GLU A 211 -47.70 -42.92 23.78
CA GLU A 211 -47.36 -42.11 22.61
C GLU A 211 -46.68 -40.80 23.07
N GLU A 212 -47.24 -40.11 24.07
CA GLU A 212 -46.66 -38.85 24.60
C GLU A 212 -45.28 -39.06 25.23
N VAL A 213 -45.06 -40.13 26.02
CA VAL A 213 -43.73 -40.42 26.57
C VAL A 213 -42.71 -40.70 25.46
N SER A 214 -43.12 -41.35 24.36
CA SER A 214 -42.25 -41.62 23.22
C SER A 214 -41.85 -40.33 22.51
N ASP A 215 -42.82 -39.44 22.25
CA ASP A 215 -42.57 -38.12 21.63
C ASP A 215 -41.67 -37.24 22.52
N LEU A 216 -41.89 -37.25 23.83
CA LEU A 216 -41.04 -36.55 24.79
C LEU A 216 -39.61 -37.13 24.83
N ALA A 217 -39.45 -38.45 24.72
CA ALA A 217 -38.14 -39.10 24.67
C ALA A 217 -37.32 -38.64 23.46
N GLU A 218 -37.95 -38.49 22.29
CA GLU A 218 -37.30 -37.94 21.09
C GLU A 218 -36.85 -36.49 21.31
N ARG A 219 -37.71 -35.67 21.93
CA ARG A 219 -37.38 -34.27 22.27
C ARG A 219 -36.25 -34.16 23.29
N VAL A 220 -36.20 -35.06 24.27
CA VAL A 220 -35.10 -35.17 25.24
C VAL A 220 -33.80 -35.55 24.54
N LEU A 221 -33.82 -36.54 23.64
CA LEU A 221 -32.65 -36.93 22.87
C LEU A 221 -32.13 -35.78 22.00
N TRP A 222 -33.04 -35.03 21.37
CA TRP A 222 -32.67 -33.83 20.62
C TRP A 222 -31.97 -32.80 21.51
N CYS A 223 -32.48 -32.55 22.73
CA CYS A 223 -31.84 -31.62 23.66
C CYS A 223 -30.42 -32.06 24.03
N PHE A 224 -30.21 -33.36 24.33
CA PHE A 224 -28.87 -33.88 24.60
C PHE A 224 -27.90 -33.68 23.44
N ALA A 225 -28.34 -34.00 22.22
CA ALA A 225 -27.53 -33.83 21.01
C ALA A 225 -27.19 -32.35 20.78
N HIS A 226 -28.18 -31.46 20.91
CA HIS A 226 -28.00 -30.04 20.68
C HIS A 226 -27.12 -29.38 21.75
N ILE A 227 -27.27 -29.76 23.02
CA ILE A 227 -26.38 -29.33 24.11
C ILE A 227 -24.93 -29.74 23.82
N HIS A 228 -24.70 -30.97 23.35
CA HIS A 228 -23.36 -31.44 23.00
C HIS A 228 -22.76 -30.63 21.84
N GLU A 229 -23.54 -30.38 20.78
CA GLU A 229 -23.14 -29.54 19.65
C GLU A 229 -22.79 -28.11 20.07
N LEU A 230 -23.62 -27.50 20.91
CA LEU A 230 -23.38 -26.15 21.44
C LEU A 230 -22.10 -26.10 22.26
N HIS A 231 -21.86 -27.09 23.12
CA HIS A 231 -20.61 -27.20 23.87
C HIS A 231 -19.39 -27.27 22.96
N SER A 232 -19.43 -28.15 21.95
CA SER A 232 -18.33 -28.29 20.99
C SER A 232 -18.09 -26.99 20.23
N THR A 233 -19.15 -26.31 19.82
CA THR A 233 -19.07 -25.03 19.10
C THR A 233 -18.50 -23.92 19.98
N ILE A 234 -18.91 -23.85 21.25
CA ILE A 234 -18.38 -22.86 22.21
C ILE A 234 -16.89 -23.11 22.44
N GLU A 235 -16.49 -24.36 22.65
CA GLU A 235 -15.08 -24.69 22.93
C GLU A 235 -14.19 -24.44 21.72
N SER A 236 -14.67 -24.73 20.51
CA SER A 236 -13.97 -24.40 19.27
C SER A 236 -13.77 -22.88 19.10
N LYS A 237 -14.84 -22.08 19.27
CA LYS A 237 -14.74 -20.62 19.21
C LYS A 237 -13.82 -20.05 20.30
N ARG A 238 -13.81 -20.66 21.48
CA ARG A 238 -12.94 -20.27 22.58
C ARG A 238 -11.48 -20.59 22.30
N SER A 239 -11.20 -21.73 21.67
CA SER A 239 -9.85 -22.08 21.20
C SER A 239 -9.36 -21.05 20.19
N GLU A 240 -10.18 -20.70 19.19
CA GLU A 240 -9.86 -19.64 18.22
C GLU A 240 -9.63 -18.30 18.91
N LEU A 241 -10.48 -17.95 19.88
CA LEU A 241 -10.31 -16.73 20.67
C LEU A 241 -9.03 -16.74 21.51
N SER A 242 -8.60 -17.90 22.02
CA SER A 242 -7.34 -18.04 22.77
C SER A 242 -6.09 -17.91 21.91
N GLU A 243 -6.19 -18.19 20.61
CA GLU A 243 -5.10 -17.93 19.67
C GLU A 243 -4.99 -16.43 19.35
N LEU A 244 -6.12 -15.72 19.41
CA LEU A 244 -6.21 -14.29 19.12
C LEU A 244 -6.02 -13.40 20.35
N GLU A 245 -6.39 -13.80 21.55
CA GLU A 245 -6.23 -13.00 22.76
C GLU A 245 -5.28 -13.63 23.77
N SER A 246 -4.61 -12.77 24.56
CA SER A 246 -3.85 -13.25 25.71
C SER A 246 -4.77 -14.08 26.62
N PRO A 247 -4.30 -15.22 27.17
CA PRO A 247 -5.08 -16.08 28.06
C PRO A 247 -5.72 -15.35 29.26
N LEU A 248 -5.16 -14.21 29.68
CA LEU A 248 -5.70 -13.37 30.76
C LEU A 248 -6.96 -12.58 30.34
N ALA A 249 -7.18 -12.34 29.05
CA ALA A 249 -8.37 -11.67 28.53
C ALA A 249 -9.59 -12.60 28.43
N LEU A 250 -9.39 -13.92 28.51
CA LEU A 250 -10.43 -14.95 28.53
C LEU A 250 -11.11 -15.16 29.89
N LEU A 251 -10.80 -14.32 30.89
CA LEU A 251 -11.38 -14.37 32.24
C LEU A 251 -12.80 -13.78 32.33
N ASP A 252 -13.37 -13.32 31.20
CA ASP A 252 -14.75 -12.87 31.16
C ASP A 252 -15.71 -14.04 31.49
N PRO A 253 -16.51 -13.94 32.57
CA PRO A 253 -17.42 -15.00 32.98
C PRO A 253 -18.48 -15.31 31.91
N THR A 254 -18.82 -14.38 31.02
CA THR A 254 -19.76 -14.61 29.92
C THR A 254 -19.18 -15.49 28.80
N LEU A 255 -17.85 -15.61 28.75
CA LEU A 255 -17.10 -16.46 27.81
C LEU A 255 -16.75 -17.83 28.42
N THR A 256 -17.03 -18.02 29.71
CA THR A 256 -16.89 -19.34 30.31
C THR A 256 -18.02 -20.23 29.84
N VAL A 257 -17.68 -21.50 29.57
CA VAL A 257 -18.69 -22.53 29.34
C VAL A 257 -19.49 -22.66 30.62
N ILE A 258 -20.75 -22.26 30.58
CA ILE A 258 -21.64 -22.36 31.73
C ILE A 258 -21.80 -23.86 32.01
N LYS A 259 -21.31 -24.28 33.18
CA LYS A 259 -21.56 -25.65 33.66
C LYS A 259 -23.04 -25.74 33.95
N THR A 260 -23.74 -26.48 33.11
CA THR A 260 -25.13 -26.83 33.35
C THR A 260 -25.23 -27.89 34.47
N PRO A 261 -26.40 -28.04 35.12
CA PRO A 261 -26.70 -29.09 36.11
C PRO A 261 -26.28 -30.51 35.67
N ASP A 262 -26.32 -31.46 36.60
CA ASP A 262 -25.81 -32.84 36.45
C ASP A 262 -26.54 -33.63 35.34
N ARG A 263 -26.16 -33.38 34.08
CA ARG A 263 -26.71 -34.00 32.85
C ARG A 263 -26.79 -35.51 32.90
N ASP A 264 -25.91 -36.15 33.67
CA ASP A 264 -25.95 -37.59 33.84
C ASP A 264 -27.18 -38.01 34.67
N ALA A 265 -27.63 -37.18 35.61
CA ALA A 265 -28.87 -37.38 36.36
C ALA A 265 -30.11 -37.29 35.47
N GLU A 266 -30.22 -36.28 34.60
CA GLU A 266 -31.34 -36.19 33.65
C GLU A 266 -31.31 -37.36 32.67
N ALA A 267 -30.13 -37.73 32.16
CA ALA A 267 -29.97 -38.86 31.24
C ALA A 267 -30.39 -40.18 31.91
N ARG A 268 -29.95 -40.41 33.16
CA ARG A 268 -30.36 -41.56 33.97
C ARG A 268 -31.87 -41.55 34.22
N SER A 269 -32.47 -40.40 34.55
CA SER A 269 -33.89 -40.28 34.85
C SER A 269 -34.76 -40.56 33.62
N ALA A 270 -34.41 -40.00 32.46
CA ALA A 270 -35.07 -40.28 31.18
C ALA A 270 -34.95 -41.76 30.80
N THR A 271 -33.75 -42.33 30.91
CA THR A 271 -33.50 -43.75 30.61
C THR A 271 -34.31 -44.67 31.52
N ASN A 272 -34.31 -44.40 32.83
CA ASN A 272 -35.09 -45.18 33.80
C ASN A 272 -36.58 -45.09 33.53
N THR A 273 -37.07 -43.91 33.12
CA THR A 273 -38.46 -43.70 32.71
C THR A 273 -38.81 -44.57 31.51
N MET A 274 -38.01 -44.54 30.45
CA MET A 274 -38.23 -45.37 29.26
C MET A 274 -38.19 -46.87 29.55
N ILE A 275 -37.29 -47.32 30.43
CA ILE A 275 -37.23 -48.72 30.87
C ILE A 275 -38.52 -49.12 31.59
N GLN A 276 -39.02 -48.27 32.48
CA GLN A 276 -40.26 -48.53 33.22
C GLN A 276 -41.48 -48.53 32.30
N VAL A 277 -41.59 -47.56 31.40
CA VAL A 277 -42.68 -47.54 30.40
C VAL A 277 -42.62 -48.78 29.52
N SER A 278 -41.44 -49.16 29.02
CA SER A 278 -41.27 -50.39 28.23
C SER A 278 -41.74 -51.63 28.98
N LYS A 279 -41.46 -51.72 30.29
CA LYS A 279 -41.94 -52.82 31.13
C LYS A 279 -43.46 -52.84 31.24
N ILE A 280 -44.10 -51.71 31.50
CA ILE A 280 -45.56 -51.61 31.66
C ILE A 280 -46.25 -51.88 30.32
N VAL A 281 -45.72 -51.37 29.21
CA VAL A 281 -46.22 -51.68 27.86
C VAL A 281 -46.13 -53.17 27.57
N TYR A 282 -45.02 -53.82 27.94
CA TYR A 282 -44.88 -55.28 27.80
C TYR A 282 -45.91 -56.05 28.62
N GLU A 283 -46.19 -55.62 29.84
CA GLU A 283 -47.24 -56.20 30.69
C GLU A 283 -48.64 -55.97 30.11
N ALA A 284 -48.93 -54.76 29.62
CA ALA A 284 -50.18 -54.42 28.94
C ALA A 284 -50.40 -55.25 27.67
N GLN A 285 -49.37 -55.52 26.88
CA GLN A 285 -49.49 -56.35 25.69
C GLN A 285 -49.83 -57.82 25.98
N ARG A 286 -49.67 -58.29 27.23
CA ARG A 286 -50.14 -59.63 27.63
C ARG A 286 -51.64 -59.67 27.90
N ASP A 287 -52.26 -58.53 28.15
CA ASP A 287 -53.71 -58.42 28.24
C ASP A 287 -54.31 -58.32 26.82
N PRO A 288 -55.23 -59.22 26.45
CA PRO A 288 -55.78 -59.27 25.10
C PRO A 288 -56.55 -58.02 24.70
N THR A 289 -57.14 -57.28 25.65
CA THR A 289 -57.88 -56.04 25.39
C THR A 289 -56.93 -54.91 25.07
N PHE A 290 -55.87 -54.76 25.88
CA PHE A 290 -54.80 -53.79 25.61
C PHE A 290 -54.11 -54.07 24.27
N ALA A 291 -53.79 -55.33 23.98
CA ALA A 291 -53.16 -55.74 22.72
C ALA A 291 -54.04 -55.44 21.50
N MET A 292 -55.35 -55.75 21.58
CA MET A 292 -56.28 -55.47 20.49
C MET A 292 -56.37 -53.95 20.21
N ILE A 293 -56.45 -53.13 21.26
CA ILE A 293 -56.51 -51.68 21.12
C ILE A 293 -55.20 -51.14 20.53
N ALA A 294 -54.05 -51.67 20.94
CA ALA A 294 -52.75 -51.31 20.37
C ALA A 294 -52.69 -51.56 18.86
N GLU A 295 -53.15 -52.72 18.40
CA GLU A 295 -53.19 -53.06 16.97
C GLU A 295 -54.17 -52.18 16.18
N GLN A 296 -55.33 -51.87 16.76
CA GLN A 296 -56.29 -50.93 16.15
C GLN A 296 -55.69 -49.52 16.00
N ARG A 297 -55.01 -49.01 17.03
CA ARG A 297 -54.29 -47.72 16.96
C ARG A 297 -53.17 -47.74 15.94
N ARG A 298 -52.38 -48.81 15.90
CA ARG A 298 -51.32 -48.98 14.89
C ARG A 298 -51.87 -48.91 13.46
N GLY A 299 -52.99 -49.60 13.20
CA GLY A 299 -53.67 -49.53 11.91
C GLY A 299 -54.19 -48.13 11.58
N ALA A 300 -54.84 -47.46 12.55
CA ALA A 300 -55.32 -46.09 12.38
C ALA A 300 -54.18 -45.09 12.10
N ASN A 301 -53.04 -45.23 12.79
CA ASN A 301 -51.86 -44.39 12.59
C ASN A 301 -51.22 -44.60 11.21
N GLN A 302 -51.16 -45.84 10.72
CA GLN A 302 -50.70 -46.12 9.36
C GLN A 302 -51.60 -45.48 8.29
N ILE A 303 -52.92 -45.54 8.48
CA ILE A 303 -53.89 -44.89 7.58
C ILE A 303 -53.71 -43.37 7.64
N SER A 304 -53.63 -42.79 8.83
CA SER A 304 -53.42 -41.35 9.02
C SER A 304 -52.14 -40.86 8.34
N SER A 305 -51.04 -41.62 8.48
CA SER A 305 -49.76 -41.35 7.81
C SER A 305 -49.88 -41.42 6.29
N ALA A 306 -50.54 -42.46 5.76
CA ALA A 306 -50.78 -42.59 4.32
C ALA A 306 -51.62 -41.42 3.77
N VAL A 307 -52.66 -40.98 4.49
CA VAL A 307 -53.49 -39.83 4.12
C VAL A 307 -52.67 -38.54 4.10
N ARG A 308 -51.80 -38.29 5.08
CA ARG A 308 -50.89 -37.13 5.06
C ARG A 308 -49.93 -37.19 3.86
N GLY A 309 -49.39 -38.37 3.56
CA GLY A 309 -48.53 -38.58 2.39
C GLY A 309 -49.25 -38.25 1.08
N LEU A 310 -50.50 -38.70 0.93
CA LEU A 310 -51.34 -38.37 -0.22
C LEU A 310 -51.63 -36.86 -0.33
N TYR A 311 -51.90 -36.20 0.79
CA TYR A 311 -52.11 -34.75 0.82
C TYR A 311 -50.86 -33.98 0.37
N SER A 312 -49.68 -34.37 0.86
CA SER A 312 -48.40 -33.77 0.47
C SER A 312 -48.13 -33.95 -1.03
N HIS A 313 -48.30 -35.17 -1.56
CA HIS A 313 -48.15 -35.43 -2.99
C HIS A 313 -49.14 -34.65 -3.85
N THR A 314 -50.39 -34.52 -3.39
CA THR A 314 -51.41 -33.73 -4.11
C THR A 314 -51.03 -32.25 -4.14
N THR A 315 -50.48 -31.73 -3.05
CA THR A 315 -50.00 -30.33 -2.96
C THR A 315 -48.83 -30.09 -3.89
N ASP A 316 -47.83 -30.98 -3.91
CA ASP A 316 -46.68 -30.89 -4.84
C ASP A 316 -47.11 -30.97 -6.31
N LEU A 317 -48.07 -31.84 -6.64
CA LEU A 317 -48.64 -31.91 -7.99
C LEU A 317 -49.38 -30.63 -8.37
N ARG A 318 -50.14 -30.04 -7.45
CA ARG A 318 -50.80 -28.75 -7.66
C ARG A 318 -49.78 -27.67 -7.96
N ASP A 319 -48.73 -27.54 -7.17
CA ASP A 319 -47.71 -26.50 -7.32
C ASP A 319 -46.92 -26.68 -8.63
N LYS A 320 -46.63 -27.93 -9.02
CA LYS A 320 -46.03 -28.26 -10.32
C LYS A 320 -46.96 -27.88 -11.47
N LEU A 321 -48.25 -28.17 -11.37
CA LEU A 321 -49.24 -27.82 -12.39
C LEU A 321 -49.37 -26.30 -12.54
N GLU A 322 -49.36 -25.57 -11.42
CA GLU A 322 -49.38 -24.11 -11.41
C GLU A 322 -48.14 -23.52 -12.12
N ASN A 323 -46.96 -24.07 -11.86
CA ASN A 323 -45.72 -23.67 -12.55
C ASN A 323 -45.75 -24.01 -14.05
N VAL A 324 -46.30 -25.15 -14.45
CA VAL A 324 -46.50 -25.47 -15.88
C VAL A 324 -47.47 -24.50 -16.53
N SER A 325 -48.56 -24.15 -15.84
CA SER A 325 -49.56 -23.20 -16.32
C SER A 325 -48.97 -21.80 -16.54
N THR A 326 -48.19 -21.28 -15.59
CA THR A 326 -47.52 -19.98 -15.73
C THR A 326 -46.53 -19.96 -16.88
N LYS A 327 -45.68 -20.99 -17.01
CA LYS A 327 -44.76 -21.13 -18.16
C LYS A 327 -45.51 -21.16 -19.49
N LEU A 328 -46.65 -21.83 -19.55
CA LEU A 328 -47.46 -21.89 -20.76
C LEU A 328 -48.07 -20.53 -21.11
N GLN A 329 -48.50 -19.75 -20.12
CA GLN A 329 -48.95 -18.37 -20.31
C GLN A 329 -47.82 -17.46 -20.83
N ASP A 330 -46.61 -17.58 -20.28
CA ASP A 330 -45.43 -16.82 -20.74
C ASP A 330 -45.06 -17.17 -22.18
N HIS A 331 -45.09 -18.45 -22.53
CA HIS A 331 -44.87 -18.90 -23.91
C HIS A 331 -45.96 -18.41 -24.87
N GLN A 332 -47.23 -18.41 -24.45
CA GLN A 332 -48.32 -17.87 -25.25
C GLN A 332 -48.16 -16.36 -25.49
N LYS A 333 -47.74 -15.61 -24.47
CA LYS A 333 -47.44 -14.19 -24.58
C LYS A 333 -46.29 -13.93 -25.55
N SER A 334 -45.18 -14.66 -25.39
CA SER A 334 -44.01 -14.59 -26.27
C SER A 334 -44.36 -14.91 -27.74
N LEU A 335 -45.22 -15.90 -27.97
CA LEU A 335 -45.71 -16.24 -29.31
C LEU A 335 -46.59 -15.14 -29.93
N LYS A 336 -47.42 -14.47 -29.13
CA LYS A 336 -48.22 -13.33 -29.61
C LYS A 336 -47.31 -12.17 -30.03
N GLU A 337 -46.35 -11.81 -29.19
CA GLU A 337 -45.37 -10.75 -29.47
C GLU A 337 -44.55 -11.05 -30.75
N LEU A 338 -44.10 -12.29 -30.93
CA LEU A 338 -43.41 -12.73 -32.15
C LEU A 338 -44.29 -12.62 -33.40
N LYS A 339 -45.56 -13.02 -33.31
CA LYS A 339 -46.52 -12.91 -34.44
C LYS A 339 -46.80 -11.46 -34.81
N GLU A 340 -46.92 -10.57 -33.83
CA GLU A 340 -47.11 -9.14 -34.06
C GLU A 340 -45.86 -8.52 -34.70
N LYS A 341 -44.67 -8.84 -34.18
CA LYS A 341 -43.40 -8.41 -34.78
C LYS A 341 -43.26 -8.86 -36.24
N LYS A 342 -43.65 -10.09 -36.56
CA LYS A 342 -43.59 -10.62 -37.94
C LYS A 342 -44.57 -9.95 -38.90
N ARG A 343 -45.70 -9.41 -38.42
CA ARG A 343 -46.68 -8.68 -39.26
C ARG A 343 -46.32 -7.20 -39.49
N GLY A 344 -45.42 -6.65 -38.69
CA GLY A 344 -44.92 -5.28 -38.84
C GLY A 344 -43.75 -5.13 -39.81
N TYR A 345 -43.23 -6.24 -40.37
CA TYR A 345 -42.34 -6.30 -41.53
C TYR A 345 -43.14 -6.75 -42.75
#